data_AF-A0A9P9YDR7-F1
#
_entry.id   AF-A0A9P9YDR7-F1
#
_cell.length_a   1.000
_cell.length_b   1.000
_cell.length_c   1.000
_cell.angle_alpha   90.00
_cell.angle_beta   90.00
_cell.angle_gamma   90.00
#
_symmetry.space_group_name_H-M   'P 1'
#
loop_
_entity.id
_entity.type
_entity.pdbx_description
1 polymer ?
#
loop_
_entity_poly.entity_id
_entity_poly.type
_entity_poly.pdbx_seq_one_letter_code
_entity_poly.pdbx_strand_id
1 'polypeptide(L)'
;MKGQGVLVRWLGLLAVVLATGIRQLSTGISPNERRFQCLQPRIVGQTNCSPCAELYIFNRSSGHRRCEHVNGRCYPQRTVFATARLCEIICQPYIQRATLHEKTTPVPPIVQPYFDSDEEFQ
;
A
#
# COMPACT_ATOMS: atom_id res chain seq x y z
N MET A 1 -42.79 26.34 -9.33
CA MET A 1 -41.88 25.63 -8.40
C MET A 1 -40.70 24.97 -9.14
N LYS A 2 -39.91 25.72 -9.93
CA LYS A 2 -38.81 25.16 -10.76
C LYS A 2 -37.40 25.31 -10.13
N GLY A 3 -37.25 26.13 -9.08
CA GLY A 3 -35.95 26.44 -8.47
C GLY A 3 -35.51 25.53 -7.31
N GLN A 4 -36.42 24.79 -6.68
CA GLN A 4 -36.11 23.98 -5.49
C GLN A 4 -35.21 22.77 -5.79
N GLY A 5 -35.41 22.10 -6.94
CA GLY A 5 -34.59 20.93 -7.31
C GLY A 5 -33.13 21.28 -7.63
N VAL A 6 -32.87 22.50 -8.12
CA VAL A 6 -31.51 22.98 -8.40
C VAL A 6 -30.77 23.25 -7.10
N LEU A 7 -31.42 23.94 -6.15
CA LEU A 7 -30.82 24.34 -4.87
C LEU A 7 -30.45 23.12 -4.00
N VAL A 8 -31.30 22.10 -3.93
CA VAL A 8 -31.03 20.83 -3.23
C VAL A 8 -29.83 20.09 -3.86
N ARG A 9 -29.72 20.12 -5.19
CA ARG A 9 -28.63 19.46 -5.92
C ARG A 9 -27.28 20.16 -5.69
N TRP A 10 -27.26 21.49 -5.64
CA TRP A 10 -26.06 22.26 -5.27
C TRP A 10 -25.66 22.06 -3.81
N LEU A 11 -26.61 22.03 -2.89
CA LEU A 11 -26.35 21.73 -1.48
C LEU A 11 -25.78 20.31 -1.31
N GLY A 12 -26.31 19.33 -2.04
CA GLY A 12 -25.77 17.97 -2.05
C GLY A 12 -24.34 17.90 -2.58
N LEU A 13 -24.03 18.59 -3.68
CA LEU A 13 -22.66 18.69 -4.20
C LEU A 13 -21.73 19.38 -3.19
N LEU A 14 -22.17 20.46 -2.57
CA LEU A 14 -21.40 21.19 -1.55
C LEU A 14 -21.09 20.29 -0.35
N ALA A 15 -22.07 19.51 0.12
CA ALA A 15 -21.90 18.56 1.21
C ALA A 15 -20.89 17.46 0.88
N VAL A 16 -20.90 16.93 -0.35
CA VAL A 16 -19.92 15.92 -0.81
C VAL A 16 -18.52 16.52 -0.88
N VAL A 17 -18.36 17.74 -1.39
CA VAL A 17 -17.07 18.45 -1.45
C VAL A 17 -16.54 18.74 -0.03
N LEU A 18 -17.40 19.18 0.87
CA LEU A 18 -17.05 19.40 2.28
C LEU A 18 -16.64 18.09 2.98
N ALA A 19 -17.42 17.03 2.82
CA ALA A 19 -17.12 15.73 3.44
C ALA A 19 -15.79 15.15 2.93
N THR A 20 -15.52 15.27 1.63
CA THR A 20 -14.24 14.83 1.04
C THR A 20 -13.06 15.69 1.52
N GLY A 21 -13.23 17.01 1.62
CA GLY A 21 -12.22 17.93 2.16
C GLY A 21 -11.90 17.65 3.63
N ILE A 22 -12.93 17.48 4.47
CA ILE A 22 -12.79 17.14 5.89
C ILE A 22 -12.10 15.78 6.05
N ARG A 23 -12.44 14.79 5.22
CA ARG A 23 -11.81 13.47 5.22
C ARG A 23 -10.32 13.52 4.84
N GLN A 24 -9.95 14.39 3.91
CA GLN A 24 -8.54 14.62 3.55
C GLN A 24 -7.78 15.24 4.73
N LEU A 25 -8.33 16.30 5.34
CA LEU A 25 -7.73 17.01 6.47
C LEU A 25 -7.59 16.14 7.72
N SER A 26 -8.59 15.33 8.05
CA SER A 26 -8.60 14.46 9.23
C SER A 26 -7.61 13.30 9.15
N THR A 27 -7.22 12.86 7.95
CA THR A 27 -6.13 11.87 7.82
C THR A 27 -4.75 12.48 8.04
N GLY A 28 -4.57 13.80 7.94
CA GLY A 28 -3.27 14.46 8.11
C GLY A 28 -2.24 14.14 7.02
N ILE A 29 -2.60 13.40 5.97
CA ILE A 29 -1.68 12.95 4.92
C ILE A 29 -1.82 13.86 3.70
N SER A 30 -0.79 14.66 3.44
CA SER A 30 -0.74 15.55 2.28
C SER A 30 -0.73 14.75 0.95
N PRO A 31 -1.24 15.32 -0.15
CA PRO A 31 -1.19 14.65 -1.47
C PRO A 31 0.24 14.36 -1.93
N ASN A 32 1.21 15.20 -1.57
CA ASN A 32 2.62 14.96 -1.84
C ASN A 32 3.16 13.77 -1.05
N GLU A 33 2.76 13.65 0.22
CA GLU A 33 3.13 12.52 1.07
C GLU A 33 2.58 11.21 0.50
N ARG A 34 1.33 11.20 0.04
CA ARG A 34 0.75 10.01 -0.64
C ARG A 34 1.52 9.65 -1.90
N ARG A 35 1.86 10.63 -2.73
CA ARG A 35 2.64 10.40 -3.95
C ARG A 35 4.01 9.83 -3.63
N PHE A 36 4.68 10.38 -2.63
CA PHE A 36 5.96 9.91 -2.14
C PHE A 36 5.88 8.47 -1.63
N GLN A 37 4.87 8.16 -0.81
CA GLN A 37 4.70 6.83 -0.22
C GLN A 37 4.32 5.75 -1.25
N CYS A 38 3.44 6.06 -2.21
CA CYS A 38 2.88 5.05 -3.11
C CYS A 38 3.61 4.93 -4.46
N LEU A 39 4.10 6.04 -5.03
CA LEU A 39 4.61 6.06 -6.41
C LEU A 39 6.14 6.18 -6.49
N GLN A 40 6.74 6.91 -5.55
CA GLN A 40 8.18 7.19 -5.58
C GLN A 40 8.99 6.04 -4.97
N PRO A 41 10.14 5.66 -5.57
CA PRO A 41 11.07 4.77 -4.91
C PRO A 41 11.66 5.46 -3.67
N ARG A 42 11.82 4.70 -2.58
CA ARG A 42 12.54 5.17 -1.39
C ARG A 42 14.03 4.88 -1.50
N ILE A 43 14.82 5.78 -0.93
CA ILE A 43 16.28 5.62 -0.75
C ILE A 43 16.55 4.70 0.46
N VAL A 44 15.68 4.77 1.49
CA VAL A 44 15.71 3.92 2.68
C VAL A 44 14.45 3.07 2.68
N GLY A 45 14.61 1.75 2.59
CA GLY A 45 13.48 0.83 2.66
C GLY A 45 13.48 -0.03 3.91
N GLN A 46 12.71 -1.10 3.79
CA GLN A 46 12.40 -2.02 4.86
C GLN A 46 13.64 -2.66 5.49
N THR A 47 13.77 -2.53 6.82
CA THR A 47 14.80 -3.20 7.63
C THR A 47 14.39 -4.58 8.12
N ASN A 48 13.08 -4.85 8.21
CA ASN A 48 12.53 -6.12 8.69
C ASN A 48 11.82 -6.85 7.54
N CYS A 49 12.47 -7.87 7.01
CA CYS A 49 11.95 -8.72 5.93
C CYS A 49 11.48 -10.10 6.42
N SER A 50 11.12 -10.21 7.70
CA SER A 50 10.75 -11.50 8.27
C SER A 50 9.59 -12.15 7.49
N PRO A 51 9.68 -13.44 7.13
CA PRO A 51 8.59 -14.18 6.47
C PRO A 51 7.32 -14.30 7.31
N CYS A 52 7.41 -14.02 8.61
CA CYS A 52 6.29 -14.04 9.54
C CYS A 52 5.61 -12.69 9.70
N ALA A 53 6.16 -11.61 9.14
CA ALA A 53 5.60 -10.28 9.31
C ALA A 53 4.54 -9.98 8.23
N GLU A 54 3.31 -9.67 8.66
CA GLU A 54 2.22 -9.25 7.78
C GLU A 54 2.45 -7.84 7.29
N LEU A 55 2.89 -7.72 6.04
CA LEU A 55 3.37 -6.47 5.48
C LEU A 55 2.80 -6.28 4.08
N TYR A 56 2.58 -5.03 3.70
CA TYR A 56 1.92 -4.68 2.45
C TYR A 56 2.72 -3.63 1.67
N ILE A 57 2.73 -3.74 0.36
CA ILE A 57 3.29 -2.72 -0.54
C ILE A 57 2.24 -2.28 -1.55
N PHE A 58 2.38 -1.05 -2.04
CA PHE A 58 1.63 -0.62 -3.21
C PHE A 58 2.34 -1.08 -4.49
N ASN A 59 1.63 -1.81 -5.34
CA ASN A 59 2.09 -2.13 -6.67
C ASN A 59 1.86 -0.93 -7.59
N ARG A 60 2.94 -0.35 -8.12
CA ARG A 60 2.88 0.82 -9.01
C ARG A 60 2.75 0.48 -10.50
N SER A 61 2.75 -0.81 -10.85
CA SER A 61 2.67 -1.26 -12.25
C SER A 61 1.37 -0.81 -12.90
N SER A 62 1.45 -0.29 -14.12
CA SER A 62 0.28 0.14 -14.88
C SER A 62 -0.69 -1.04 -15.08
N GLY A 63 -1.96 -0.82 -14.74
CA GLY A 63 -3.01 -1.84 -14.83
C GLY A 63 -3.10 -2.79 -13.63
N HIS A 64 -2.12 -2.80 -12.71
CA HIS A 64 -2.12 -3.65 -11.51
C HIS A 64 -1.98 -2.82 -10.23
N ARG A 65 -2.41 -1.56 -10.25
CA ARG A 65 -2.29 -0.67 -9.10
C ARG A 65 -3.19 -1.11 -7.95
N ARG A 66 -2.59 -1.71 -6.93
CA ARG A 66 -3.27 -2.22 -5.72
C ARG A 66 -2.26 -2.42 -4.60
N CYS A 67 -2.77 -2.59 -3.39
CA CYS A 67 -1.97 -3.05 -2.26
C CYS A 67 -1.80 -4.58 -2.34
N GLU A 68 -0.59 -5.08 -2.08
CA GLU A 68 -0.22 -6.49 -2.18
C GLU A 68 0.54 -6.93 -0.93
N HIS A 69 0.27 -8.16 -0.48
CA HIS A 69 0.95 -8.75 0.67
C HIS A 69 2.39 -9.18 0.32
N VAL A 70 3.27 -8.96 1.28
CA VAL A 70 4.72 -9.14 1.22
C VAL A 70 5.07 -10.40 2.01
N ASN A 71 5.12 -11.55 1.35
CA ASN A 71 5.40 -12.86 1.98
C ASN A 71 6.89 -13.05 2.28
N GLY A 72 7.45 -12.26 3.22
CA GLY A 72 8.86 -12.37 3.60
C GLY A 72 9.87 -11.86 2.58
N ARG A 73 9.41 -11.16 1.55
CA ARG A 73 10.28 -10.53 0.57
C ARG A 73 10.68 -9.14 1.05
N CYS A 74 11.96 -8.81 0.97
CA CYS A 74 12.43 -7.46 1.21
C CYS A 74 12.05 -6.53 0.05
N TYR A 75 11.48 -5.37 0.35
CA TYR A 75 11.31 -4.29 -0.62
C TYR A 75 12.07 -3.02 -0.18
N PRO A 76 13.41 -2.98 -0.34
CA PRO A 76 14.26 -1.92 0.20
C PRO A 76 14.12 -0.56 -0.52
N GLN A 77 13.34 -0.49 -1.59
CA GLN A 77 13.09 0.75 -2.34
C GLN A 77 11.61 1.13 -2.39
N ARG A 78 10.75 0.49 -1.59
CA ARG A 78 9.32 0.78 -1.54
C ARG A 78 8.88 1.11 -0.13
N THR A 79 7.81 1.89 -0.01
CA THR A 79 7.13 2.05 1.27
C THR A 79 6.41 0.76 1.61
N VAL A 80 6.64 0.26 2.82
CA VAL A 80 5.97 -0.91 3.37
C VAL A 80 5.00 -0.45 4.44
N PHE A 81 3.79 -0.98 4.37
CA PHE A 81 2.70 -0.69 5.29
C PHE A 81 2.48 -1.89 6.21
N ALA A 82 2.16 -1.63 7.47
CA ALA A 82 1.91 -2.66 8.47
C ALA A 82 0.59 -3.42 8.27
N THR A 83 -0.36 -2.86 7.51
CA THR A 83 -1.65 -3.50 7.22
C THR A 83 -2.14 -3.15 5.82
N ALA A 84 -2.98 -4.02 5.26
CA ALA A 84 -3.68 -3.77 3.98
C ALA A 84 -4.45 -2.45 4.02
N ARG A 85 -5.22 -2.25 5.10
CA ARG A 85 -6.06 -1.06 5.30
C ARG A 85 -5.24 0.23 5.32
N LEU A 86 -4.05 0.22 5.94
CA LEU A 86 -3.18 1.39 5.97
C LEU A 86 -2.68 1.72 4.56
N CYS A 87 -2.23 0.72 3.80
CA CYS A 87 -1.84 0.90 2.40
C CYS A 87 -3.01 1.46 1.58
N GLU A 88 -4.22 0.93 1.77
CA GLU A 88 -5.41 1.37 1.06
C GLU A 88 -5.78 2.81 1.34
N ILE A 89 -5.83 3.22 2.62
CA ILE A 89 -6.19 4.59 3.00
C ILE A 89 -5.22 5.60 2.40
N ILE A 90 -3.93 5.27 2.41
CA ILE A 90 -2.86 6.16 1.93
C ILE A 90 -2.86 6.21 0.40
N CYS A 91 -2.96 5.06 -0.26
CA CYS A 91 -2.84 4.93 -1.71
C CYS A 91 -4.18 4.98 -2.46
N GLN A 92 -5.31 5.20 -1.77
CA GLN A 92 -6.67 5.21 -2.31
C GLN A 92 -6.86 5.93 -3.66
N PRO A 93 -6.28 7.13 -3.92
CA PRO A 93 -6.45 7.78 -5.22
C PRO A 93 -5.70 7.10 -6.38
N TYR A 94 -4.76 6.19 -6.09
CA TYR A 94 -3.93 5.51 -7.08
C TYR A 94 -4.36 4.05 -7.32
N ILE A 95 -5.20 3.49 -6.46
CA ILE A 95 -5.68 2.11 -6.56
C ILE A 95 -6.63 1.98 -7.77
N GLN A 96 -6.35 1.00 -8.63
CA GLN A 96 -7.15 0.65 -9.80
C GLN A 96 -7.82 -0.72 -9.67
N ARG A 97 -7.30 -1.60 -8.81
CA ARG A 97 -7.85 -2.94 -8.56
C ARG A 97 -8.00 -3.19 -7.06
N ALA A 98 -8.91 -4.08 -6.69
CA ALA A 98 -9.06 -4.52 -5.31
C ALA A 98 -7.73 -5.02 -4.74
N THR A 99 -7.46 -4.67 -3.48
CA THR A 99 -6.31 -5.14 -2.71
C THR A 99 -6.39 -6.64 -2.54
N LEU A 100 -5.32 -7.34 -2.89
CA LEU A 100 -5.22 -8.75 -2.60
C LEU A 100 -4.75 -8.93 -1.16
N HIS A 101 -5.70 -9.31 -0.30
CA HIS A 101 -5.48 -9.67 1.09
C HIS A 101 -4.89 -11.08 1.23
N GLU A 102 -4.85 -11.83 0.13
CA GLU A 102 -4.29 -13.17 0.06
C GLU A 102 -2.79 -13.12 -0.27
N LYS A 103 -2.04 -14.11 0.22
CA LYS A 103 -0.58 -14.26 0.05
C LYS A 103 -0.21 -14.33 -1.44
N THR A 104 0.11 -13.19 -2.04
CA THR A 104 0.29 -13.04 -3.50
C THR A 104 1.71 -13.18 -3.98
N THR A 105 2.68 -12.99 -3.09
CA THR A 105 4.09 -13.18 -3.43
C THR A 105 4.49 -14.63 -3.19
N PRO A 106 4.97 -15.38 -4.20
CA PRO A 106 5.45 -16.74 -3.95
C PRO A 106 6.57 -16.66 -2.89
N VAL A 107 6.45 -17.48 -1.85
CA VAL A 107 7.49 -17.64 -0.81
C VAL A 107 8.78 -18.00 -1.53
N PRO A 108 9.87 -17.22 -1.41
CA PRO A 108 11.13 -17.62 -2.00
C PRO A 108 11.52 -18.98 -1.42
N PRO A 109 11.98 -19.94 -2.25
CA PRO A 109 12.43 -21.22 -1.73
C PRO A 109 13.52 -20.95 -0.69
N ILE A 110 13.38 -21.60 0.47
CA ILE A 110 14.41 -21.58 1.50
C ILE A 110 15.64 -22.22 0.88
N VAL A 111 16.60 -21.41 0.45
CA VAL A 111 17.95 -21.90 0.20
C VAL A 111 18.47 -22.25 1.58
N GLN A 112 18.37 -23.53 1.95
CA GLN A 112 19.09 -24.02 3.12
C GLN A 112 20.54 -23.58 2.91
N PRO A 113 21.18 -22.90 3.88
CA PRO A 113 22.63 -22.77 3.83
C PRO A 113 23.16 -24.18 3.60
N TYR A 114 24.04 -24.34 2.60
CA TYR A 114 24.77 -25.58 2.40
C TYR A 114 25.22 -26.02 3.79
N PHE A 115 24.68 -27.13 4.27
CA PHE A 115 25.36 -27.87 5.32
C PHE A 115 26.66 -28.27 4.63
N ASP A 116 27.74 -27.56 4.93
CA ASP A 116 29.08 -28.14 4.87
C ASP A 116 29.05 -29.28 5.89
N SER A 117 28.47 -30.40 5.48
CA SER A 117 28.58 -31.67 6.17
C SER A 117 30.02 -32.14 5.94
N ASP A 118 30.82 -31.90 6.97
CA ASP A 118 31.84 -32.79 7.52
C ASP A 118 32.73 -33.54 6.52
N GLU A 119 33.94 -33.06 6.21
CA GLU A 119 35.12 -33.92 5.98
C GLU A 119 36.46 -33.23 6.40
N GLU A 120 37.30 -33.99 7.13
CA GLU A 120 38.78 -33.94 7.18
C GLU A 120 39.48 -32.80 7.99
N PHE A 121 40.27 -33.02 9.06
CA PHE A 121 41.32 -34.02 9.30
C PHE A 121 41.62 -34.26 10.80
N GLN A 122 42.20 -35.44 11.08
CA GLN A 122 42.82 -35.91 12.32
C GLN A 122 43.84 -34.95 12.95
#